data_AF-A0A350MP24-F1
#
_entry.id   AF-A0A350MP24-F1
#
_cell.length_a   1.000
_cell.length_b   1.000
_cell.length_c   1.000
_cell.angle_alpha   90.00
_cell.angle_beta   90.00
_cell.angle_gamma   90.00
#
_symmetry.space_group_name_H-M   'P 1'
#
loop_
_entity.id
_entity.type
_entity.pdbx_description
1 polymer ?
#
loop_
_entity_poly.entity_id
_entity_poly.type
_entity_poly.pdbx_seq_one_letter_code
_entity_poly.pdbx_strand_id
1 'polypeptide(L)'
;MKKILLSGILFLCTALLAEAQNTSPIIVKATIFENDTIPFIELKPVTIYGLPVFKNKKDQRQWEKLVRNVKKVYPYARLAGIKFQEYEYLILTSRSDKERKNYINR
;
A
#
# COMPACT_ATOMS: atom_id res chain seq x y z
N MET A 1 27.62 -24.98 -32.30
CA MET A 1 28.26 -24.67 -31.00
C MET A 1 27.72 -23.37 -30.38
N LYS A 2 27.76 -22.22 -31.07
CA LYS A 2 27.30 -20.92 -30.51
C LYS A 2 25.83 -20.90 -30.06
N LYS A 3 24.91 -21.56 -30.78
CA LYS A 3 23.48 -21.64 -30.42
C LYS A 3 23.22 -22.46 -29.15
N ILE A 4 24.02 -23.52 -28.91
CA ILE A 4 23.93 -24.39 -27.72
C ILE A 4 24.48 -23.66 -26.49
N LEU A 5 25.55 -22.89 -26.67
CA LEU A 5 26.07 -21.99 -25.64
C LEU A 5 25.05 -20.92 -25.25
N LEU A 6 24.37 -20.32 -26.23
CA LEU A 6 23.35 -19.30 -25.98
C LEU A 6 22.12 -19.86 -25.24
N SER A 7 21.65 -21.06 -25.59
CA SER A 7 20.55 -21.72 -24.88
C SER A 7 20.95 -22.13 -23.46
N GLY A 8 22.21 -22.56 -23.25
CA GLY A 8 22.74 -22.85 -21.92
C GLY A 8 22.82 -21.61 -21.03
N ILE A 9 23.23 -20.47 -21.59
CA ILE A 9 23.27 -19.19 -20.86
C ILE A 9 21.86 -18.70 -20.51
N LEU A 10 20.89 -18.86 -21.43
CA LEU A 10 19.50 -18.49 -21.16
C LEU A 10 18.90 -19.33 -20.03
N PHE A 11 19.18 -20.64 -20.01
CA PHE A 11 18.73 -21.54 -18.94
C PHE A 11 19.37 -21.20 -17.59
N LEU A 12 20.66 -20.84 -17.59
CA LEU A 12 21.38 -20.40 -16.39
C LEU A 12 20.82 -19.06 -15.85
N CYS A 13 20.48 -18.11 -16.72
CA CYS A 13 19.87 -16.84 -16.31
C CYS A 13 18.48 -17.02 -15.69
N THR A 14 17.67 -17.95 -16.20
CA THR A 14 16.35 -18.23 -15.61
C THR A 14 16.45 -18.88 -14.23
N ALA A 15 17.48 -19.70 -14.00
CA ALA A 15 17.72 -20.32 -12.69
C ALA A 15 18.18 -19.30 -11.65
N LEU A 16 18.95 -18.28 -12.05
CA LEU A 16 19.44 -17.23 -11.15
C LEU A 16 18.36 -16.23 -10.71
N LEU A 17 17.25 -16.14 -11.45
CA LEU A 17 16.10 -15.27 -11.12
C LEU A 17 14.98 -16.03 -10.37
N ALA A 18 15.20 -17.29 -10.02
CA ALA A 18 14.26 -18.09 -9.26
C ALA A 18 14.31 -17.71 -7.78
N GLU A 19 13.52 -16.71 -7.40
CA GLU A 19 13.25 -16.41 -5.99
C GLU A 19 12.29 -17.47 -5.42
N ALA A 20 12.69 -18.13 -4.33
CA ALA A 20 11.77 -18.95 -3.55
C ALA A 20 10.73 -18.05 -2.85
N GLN A 21 9.51 -18.55 -2.65
CA GLN A 21 8.47 -17.79 -1.95
C GLN A 21 8.88 -17.54 -0.49
N ASN A 22 9.42 -16.36 -0.21
CA ASN A 22 9.69 -15.88 1.14
C ASN A 22 8.38 -15.45 1.80
N THR A 23 7.58 -16.42 2.26
CA THR A 23 6.41 -16.14 3.10
C THR A 23 6.81 -16.22 4.57
N SER A 24 6.71 -15.11 5.30
CA SER A 24 6.81 -15.12 6.76
C SER A 24 5.60 -15.88 7.34
N PRO A 25 5.79 -17.04 8.00
CA PRO A 25 4.66 -17.79 8.54
C PRO A 25 4.07 -17.07 9.76
N ILE A 26 2.74 -17.03 9.85
CA ILE A 26 2.04 -16.56 11.06
C ILE A 26 1.88 -17.76 11.99
N ILE A 27 2.62 -17.76 13.10
CA ILE A 27 2.57 -18.82 14.10
C ILE A 27 1.40 -18.55 15.05
N VAL A 28 0.46 -19.50 15.15
CA VAL A 28 -0.73 -19.39 15.98
C VAL A 28 -0.94 -20.68 16.77
N LYS A 29 -1.66 -20.59 17.90
CA LYS A 29 -2.16 -21.79 18.59
C LYS A 29 -3.25 -22.42 17.73
N ALA A 30 -3.39 -23.74 17.73
CA ALA A 30 -4.43 -24.43 16.97
C ALA A 30 -4.95 -25.64 17.76
N THR A 31 -6.16 -26.09 17.42
CA THR A 31 -6.75 -27.34 17.90
C THR A 31 -7.13 -28.22 16.72
N ILE A 32 -7.04 -29.54 16.90
CA ILE A 32 -7.51 -30.51 15.90
C ILE A 32 -8.95 -30.88 16.24
N PHE A 33 -9.85 -30.80 15.26
CA PHE A 33 -11.25 -31.17 15.37
C PHE A 33 -11.66 -31.96 14.12
N GLU A 34 -12.16 -33.19 14.28
CA GLU A 34 -12.58 -34.05 13.15
C GLU A 34 -11.55 -34.17 12.02
N ASN A 35 -10.27 -34.36 12.39
CA ASN A 35 -9.13 -34.41 11.46
C ASN A 35 -8.83 -33.10 10.70
N ASP A 36 -9.46 -31.98 11.08
CA ASP A 36 -9.15 -30.64 10.59
C ASP A 36 -8.41 -29.80 11.65
N THR A 37 -7.58 -28.84 11.21
CA THR A 37 -6.78 -27.97 12.09
C THR A 37 -7.39 -26.58 12.17
N ILE A 38 -7.97 -26.24 13.32
CA ILE A 38 -8.63 -24.95 13.56
C ILE A 38 -7.65 -24.01 14.29
N PRO A 39 -7.26 -22.86 13.70
CA PRO A 39 -6.40 -21.89 14.35
C PRO A 39 -7.15 -21.05 15.40
N PHE A 40 -6.47 -20.76 16.51
CA PHE A 40 -6.90 -19.79 17.51
C PHE A 40 -6.16 -18.47 17.29
N ILE A 41 -6.89 -17.47 16.80
CA ILE A 41 -6.35 -16.14 16.47
C ILE A 41 -7.02 -15.12 17.39
N GLU A 42 -6.23 -14.47 18.23
CA GLU A 42 -6.70 -13.34 19.03
C GLU A 42 -6.79 -12.10 18.14
N LEU A 43 -8.02 -11.62 17.96
CA LEU A 43 -8.26 -10.39 17.21
C LEU A 43 -7.81 -9.18 18.03
N LYS A 44 -7.09 -8.27 17.39
CA LYS A 44 -6.72 -7.01 18.04
C LYS A 44 -7.98 -6.20 18.38
N PRO A 45 -8.09 -5.63 19.58
CA PRO A 45 -9.21 -4.78 19.93
C PRO A 45 -9.20 -3.53 19.04
N VAL A 46 -10.38 -3.11 18.60
CA VAL A 46 -10.57 -1.87 17.83
C VAL A 46 -11.22 -0.84 18.75
N THR A 47 -10.57 0.31 18.94
CA THR A 47 -11.14 1.42 19.70
C THR A 47 -12.21 2.10 18.86
N ILE A 48 -13.47 2.01 19.29
CA ILE A 48 -14.60 2.69 18.66
C ILE A 48 -14.80 4.03 19.37
N TYR A 49 -14.53 5.13 18.67
CA TYR A 49 -14.87 6.46 19.16
C TYR A 49 -16.35 6.75 18.87
N GLY A 50 -17.13 7.05 19.90
CA GLY A 50 -18.52 7.43 19.77
C GLY A 50 -18.71 8.76 19.02
N LEU A 51 -19.94 9.03 18.60
CA LEU A 51 -20.29 10.32 18.03
C LEU A 51 -20.05 11.44 19.06
N PRO A 52 -19.50 12.60 18.65
CA PRO A 52 -19.36 13.75 19.53
C PRO A 52 -20.74 14.22 20.04
N VAL A 53 -20.84 14.42 21.35
CA VAL A 53 -22.03 15.03 21.97
C VAL A 53 -21.86 16.55 21.91
N PHE A 54 -22.73 17.22 21.16
CA PHE A 54 -22.69 18.67 21.00
C PHE A 54 -23.54 19.36 22.06
N LYS A 55 -22.99 20.42 22.67
CA LYS A 55 -23.76 21.29 23.57
C LYS A 55 -24.81 22.10 22.81
N ASN A 56 -24.49 22.55 21.60
CA ASN A 56 -25.31 23.47 20.81
C ASN A 56 -25.50 23.00 19.36
N LYS A 57 -26.64 23.35 18.74
CA LYS A 57 -26.95 23.06 17.33
C LYS A 57 -26.01 23.74 16.32
N LYS A 58 -25.37 24.84 16.70
CA LYS A 58 -24.39 25.54 15.85
C LYS A 58 -23.14 24.68 15.66
N ASP A 59 -22.63 24.12 16.75
CA ASP A 59 -21.40 23.31 16.76
C ASP A 59 -21.61 22.01 15.99
N GLN A 60 -22.78 21.38 16.17
CA GLN A 60 -23.18 20.22 15.37
C GLN A 60 -23.15 20.51 13.87
N ARG A 61 -23.77 21.62 13.42
CA ARG A 61 -23.78 22.00 11.99
C ARG A 61 -22.38 22.27 11.44
N GLN A 62 -21.51 22.89 12.24
CA GLN A 62 -20.11 23.11 11.85
C GLN A 62 -19.35 21.80 11.70
N TRP A 63 -19.53 20.87 12.63
CA TRP A 63 -18.92 19.54 12.57
C TRP A 63 -19.44 18.73 11.37
N GLU A 64 -20.75 18.70 11.12
CA GLU A 64 -21.33 18.01 9.97
C GLU A 64 -20.81 18.56 8.65
N LYS A 65 -20.66 19.89 8.54
CA LYS A 65 -20.05 20.54 7.38
C LYS A 65 -18.60 20.11 7.20
N LEU A 66 -17.82 20.04 8.30
CA LEU A 66 -16.43 19.57 8.27
C LEU A 66 -16.35 18.12 7.80
N VAL A 67 -17.11 17.22 8.42
CA VAL A 67 -17.13 15.79 8.05
C VAL A 67 -17.49 15.61 6.58
N ARG A 68 -18.52 16.32 6.10
CA ARG A 68 -18.92 16.27 4.68
C ARG A 68 -17.80 16.75 3.76
N ASN A 69 -17.15 17.87 4.09
CA ASN A 69 -16.05 18.43 3.30
C ASN A 69 -14.87 17.46 3.25
N VAL A 70 -14.46 16.91 4.40
CA VAL A 70 -13.37 15.93 4.50
C VAL A 70 -13.71 14.69 3.68
N LYS A 71 -14.89 14.09 3.87
CA LYS A 71 -15.33 12.90 3.10
C LYS A 71 -15.32 13.15 1.59
N LYS A 72 -15.74 14.34 1.15
CA LYS A 72 -15.76 14.70 -0.27
C LYS A 72 -14.36 14.89 -0.85
N VAL A 73 -13.46 15.56 -0.12
CA VAL A 73 -12.13 15.94 -0.62
C VAL A 73 -11.09 14.82 -0.43
N TYR A 74 -11.27 13.96 0.56
CA TYR A 74 -10.29 12.93 0.94
C TYR A 74 -9.85 12.00 -0.20
N PRO A 75 -10.74 11.50 -1.09
CA PRO A 75 -10.32 10.67 -2.23
C PRO A 75 -9.36 11.42 -3.16
N TYR A 76 -9.65 12.68 -3.47
CA TYR A 76 -8.81 13.51 -4.33
C TYR A 76 -7.48 13.86 -3.66
N ALA A 77 -7.50 14.17 -2.37
CA ALA A 77 -6.28 14.42 -1.60
C ALA A 77 -5.34 13.20 -1.59
N ARG A 78 -5.90 11.99 -1.49
CA ARG A 78 -5.12 10.75 -1.56
C ARG A 78 -4.48 10.56 -2.93
N LEU A 79 -5.24 10.78 -4.01
CA LEU A 79 -4.71 10.70 -5.38
C LEU A 79 -3.62 11.75 -5.64
N ALA A 80 -3.84 12.97 -5.17
CA ALA A 80 -2.84 14.04 -5.24
C ALA A 80 -1.56 13.66 -4.50
N GLY A 81 -1.67 13.06 -3.30
CA GLY A 81 -0.51 12.57 -2.55
C GLY A 81 0.27 11.47 -3.28
N ILE A 82 -0.42 10.52 -3.90
CA ILE A 82 0.22 9.47 -4.72
C ILE A 82 0.95 10.10 -5.92
N LYS A 83 0.31 11.04 -6.62
CA LYS A 83 0.92 11.74 -7.76
C LYS A 83 2.11 12.60 -7.34
N PHE A 84 2.03 13.23 -6.18
CA PHE A 84 3.13 13.99 -5.62
C PHE A 84 4.35 13.09 -5.38
N GLN A 85 4.16 11.92 -4.76
CA GLN A 85 5.23 10.94 -4.53
C GLN A 85 5.82 10.41 -5.85
N GLU A 86 4.97 10.16 -6.85
CA GLU A 86 5.42 9.74 -8.19
C GLU A 86 6.32 10.79 -8.83
N TYR A 87 5.91 12.07 -8.81
CA TYR A 87 6.72 13.15 -9.36
C TYR A 87 8.01 13.41 -8.57
N GLU A 88 7.95 13.33 -7.25
CA GLU A 88 9.14 13.43 -6.39
C GLU A 88 10.18 12.37 -6.77
N TYR A 89 9.74 11.11 -6.94
CA TYR A 89 10.61 10.02 -7.38
C TYR A 89 11.20 10.27 -8.78
N LEU A 90 10.40 10.72 -9.74
CA LEU A 90 10.86 11.03 -11.10
C LEU A 90 11.87 12.19 -11.12
N ILE A 91 11.65 13.21 -10.30
CA ILE A 91 12.56 14.36 -10.16
C ILE A 91 13.90 13.92 -9.57
N LEU A 92 13.89 13.11 -8.51
CA LEU A 92 15.11 12.61 -7.85
C LEU A 92 15.91 11.66 -8.75
N THR A 93 15.23 10.84 -9.56
CA THR A 93 15.86 9.86 -10.45
C THR A 93 16.31 10.47 -11.79
N SER A 94 15.84 11.67 -12.12
CA SER A 94 16.18 12.34 -13.38
C SER A 94 17.68 12.67 -13.48
N ARG A 95 18.26 12.36 -14.64
CA ARG A 95 19.71 12.54 -14.89
C ARG A 95 20.05 13.93 -15.44
N SER A 96 19.05 14.69 -15.90
CA SER A 96 19.23 16.00 -16.54
C SER A 96 18.28 17.04 -15.97
N ASP A 97 18.78 18.27 -15.81
CA ASP A 97 18.00 19.42 -15.36
C ASP A 97 16.81 19.74 -16.27
N LYS A 98 16.91 19.41 -17.57
CA LYS A 98 15.81 19.59 -18.54
C LYS A 98 14.64 18.64 -18.23
N GLU A 99 14.92 17.38 -17.91
CA GLU A 99 13.89 16.40 -17.55
C GLU A 99 13.23 16.79 -16.23
N ARG A 100 14.02 17.22 -15.25
CA ARG A 100 13.52 17.72 -13.96
C ARG A 100 12.53 18.87 -14.14
N LYS A 101 12.88 19.85 -14.98
CA LYS A 101 12.02 21.01 -15.27
C LYS A 101 10.72 20.60 -15.96
N ASN A 102 10.72 19.56 -16.81
CA ASN A 102 9.52 19.06 -17.45
C ASN A 102 8.53 18.42 -16.46
N TYR A 103 9.02 17.70 -15.45
CA TYR A 103 8.16 17.10 -14.41
C TYR A 103 7.58 18.16 -13.46
N ILE A 104 8.32 19.22 -13.16
CA ILE A 104 7.84 20.33 -12.31
C ILE A 104 6.77 21.17 -13.02
N ASN A 105 6.88 21.33 -14.34
CA ASN A 105 5.98 22.17 -15.13
C ASN A 105 4.72 21.44 -15.63
N ARG A 106 4.50 20.19 -15.23
CA ARG A 106 3.32 19.38 -15.57
C ARG A 106 2.32 19.38 -14.43
#